data_AF-A0A261RCL4-F1
#
_entry.id   AF-A0A261RCL4-F1
#
_cell.length_a   1.000
_cell.length_b   1.000
_cell.length_c   1.000
_cell.angle_alpha   90.00
_cell.angle_beta   90.00
_cell.angle_gamma   90.00
#
_symmetry.space_group_name_H-M   'P 1'
#
loop_
_entity.id
_entity.type
_entity.pdbx_description
1 polymer ?
#
loop_
_entity_poly.entity_id
_entity_poly.type
_entity_poly.pdbx_seq_one_letter_code
_entity_poly.pdbx_strand_id
1 'polypeptide(L)'
;MNQAADLISTPTAEQWSNAPLAELVAHILQRYHERHREQLRLAIELALKVEQVHDDHADCPQGLAEHLHDMLQELESHMRKEEQVLFPLITQGRGPQAGAPITVMRMEHDQHADALVRLDRLTGGLNLPAGACGTWTRLYDELRTFKQDLVDHIRLENTVLFPNALNGRTA
;
A
#
# COMPACT_ATOMS: atom_id res chain seq x y z
N MET A 1 -25.13 -4.69 -27.17
CA MET A 1 -24.49 -5.76 -26.38
C MET A 1 -23.88 -5.08 -25.17
N ASN A 2 -24.54 -5.22 -24.03
CA ASN A 2 -24.19 -4.57 -22.78
C ASN A 2 -23.36 -5.56 -21.96
N GLN A 3 -22.09 -5.25 -21.70
CA GLN A 3 -21.36 -5.86 -20.59
C GLN A 3 -21.00 -4.72 -19.64
N ALA A 4 -21.80 -4.60 -18.58
CA ALA A 4 -21.41 -3.88 -17.40
C ALA A 4 -20.17 -4.59 -16.85
N ALA A 5 -19.05 -3.88 -16.83
CA ALA A 5 -17.92 -4.27 -16.01
C ALA A 5 -18.43 -4.28 -14.57
N ASP A 6 -18.40 -5.46 -13.94
CA ASP A 6 -18.62 -5.59 -12.51
C ASP A 6 -17.59 -4.73 -11.80
N LEU A 7 -18.03 -3.55 -11.36
CA LEU A 7 -17.33 -2.74 -10.39
C LEU A 7 -17.41 -3.49 -9.07
N ILE A 8 -16.44 -4.39 -8.85
CA ILE A 8 -16.21 -4.97 -7.52
C ILE A 8 -15.81 -3.78 -6.63
N SER A 9 -16.81 -3.21 -5.97
CA SER A 9 -16.63 -2.13 -5.01
C SER A 9 -15.73 -2.68 -3.91
N THR A 10 -14.66 -1.97 -3.59
CA THR A 10 -13.78 -2.37 -2.49
C THR A 10 -14.60 -2.32 -1.21
N PRO A 11 -14.71 -3.43 -0.45
CA PRO A 11 -15.58 -3.47 0.71
C PRO A 11 -15.20 -2.39 1.75
N THR A 12 -16.18 -1.67 2.26
CA THR A 12 -15.97 -0.55 3.19
C THR A 12 -15.49 -1.04 4.55
N ALA A 13 -14.85 -0.17 5.33
CA ALA A 13 -14.45 -0.46 6.71
C ALA A 13 -15.64 -0.94 7.58
N GLU A 14 -16.86 -0.48 7.27
CA GLU A 14 -18.10 -0.92 7.93
C GLU A 14 -18.45 -2.38 7.63
N GLN A 15 -18.18 -2.87 6.41
CA GLN A 15 -18.41 -4.27 6.05
C GLN A 15 -17.43 -5.20 6.78
N TRP A 16 -16.17 -4.78 6.91
CA TRP A 16 -15.15 -5.55 7.64
C TRP A 16 -15.30 -5.49 9.16
N SER A 17 -16.02 -4.50 9.68
CA SER A 17 -16.18 -4.31 11.12
C SER A 17 -16.84 -5.49 11.82
N ASN A 18 -17.57 -6.36 11.12
CA ASN A 18 -18.21 -7.56 11.68
C ASN A 18 -17.72 -8.88 11.08
N ALA A 19 -16.77 -8.84 10.15
CA ALA A 19 -16.25 -10.05 9.52
C ALA A 19 -15.31 -10.82 10.47
N PRO A 20 -15.17 -12.15 10.30
CA PRO A 20 -14.14 -12.93 10.99
C PRO A 20 -12.75 -12.38 10.69
N LEU A 21 -11.88 -12.31 11.71
CA LEU A 21 -10.53 -11.76 11.53
C LEU A 21 -9.69 -12.54 10.50
N ALA A 22 -9.93 -13.85 10.38
CA ALA A 22 -9.26 -14.67 9.37
C ALA A 22 -9.64 -14.27 7.93
N GLU A 23 -10.90 -13.90 7.69
CA GLU A 23 -11.35 -13.43 6.38
C GLU A 23 -10.78 -12.04 6.06
N LEU A 24 -10.76 -11.15 7.05
CA LEU A 24 -10.15 -9.82 6.90
C LEU A 24 -8.64 -9.92 6.62
N VAL A 25 -7.92 -10.77 7.35
CA VAL A 25 -6.49 -11.04 7.08
C VAL A 25 -6.29 -11.60 5.67
N ALA A 26 -7.09 -12.59 5.25
CA ALA A 26 -7.00 -13.14 3.90
C ALA A 26 -7.25 -12.08 2.82
N HIS A 27 -8.21 -11.18 3.06
CA HIS A 27 -8.45 -10.04 2.19
C HIS A 27 -7.25 -9.10 2.12
N ILE A 28 -6.65 -8.74 3.26
CA ILE A 28 -5.49 -7.86 3.30
C ILE A 28 -4.31 -8.43 2.50
N LEU A 29 -4.02 -9.72 2.70
CA LEU A 29 -2.96 -10.42 1.99
C LEU A 29 -3.15 -10.38 0.47
N GLN A 30 -4.35 -10.73 -0.01
CA GLN A 30 -4.63 -10.83 -1.44
C GLN A 30 -4.83 -9.46 -2.11
N ARG A 31 -5.63 -8.58 -1.48
CA ARG A 31 -6.01 -7.29 -2.08
C ARG A 31 -4.91 -6.25 -1.98
N TYR A 32 -4.10 -6.27 -0.92
CA TYR A 32 -3.11 -5.24 -0.64
C TYR A 32 -1.68 -5.78 -0.71
N HIS A 33 -1.30 -6.80 0.06
CA HIS A 33 0.11 -7.20 0.13
C HIS A 33 0.67 -7.71 -1.20
N GLU A 34 -0.03 -8.65 -1.84
CA GLU A 34 0.35 -9.14 -3.18
C GLU A 34 0.34 -8.00 -4.21
N ARG A 35 -0.67 -7.14 -4.15
CA ARG A 35 -0.85 -5.99 -5.06
C ARG A 35 0.27 -4.97 -4.93
N HIS A 36 0.69 -4.61 -3.72
CA HIS A 36 1.75 -3.63 -3.47
C HIS A 36 3.09 -4.09 -4.03
N ARG A 37 3.41 -5.38 -3.86
CA ARG A 37 4.61 -6.00 -4.42
C ARG A 37 4.66 -5.85 -5.94
N GLU A 38 3.54 -6.07 -6.62
CA GLU A 38 3.44 -5.90 -8.08
C GLU A 38 3.51 -4.43 -8.50
N GLN A 39 2.74 -3.57 -7.84
CA GLN A 39 2.67 -2.14 -8.11
C GLN A 39 4.04 -1.47 -7.99
N LEU A 40 4.76 -1.70 -6.89
CA LEU A 40 6.07 -1.08 -6.67
C LEU A 40 7.11 -1.58 -7.66
N ARG A 41 7.14 -2.88 -7.98
CA ARG A 41 8.05 -3.40 -9.02
C ARG A 41 7.82 -2.74 -10.37
N LEU A 42 6.56 -2.62 -10.79
CA LEU A 42 6.23 -1.94 -12.04
C LEU A 42 6.57 -0.45 -11.99
N ALA A 43 6.25 0.24 -10.89
CA ALA A 43 6.53 1.65 -10.72
C ALA A 43 8.04 1.94 -10.76
N ILE A 44 8.87 1.10 -10.14
CA ILE A 44 10.34 1.22 -10.21
C ILE A 44 10.82 1.08 -11.66
N GLU A 45 10.33 0.08 -12.41
CA GLU A 45 10.71 -0.11 -13.82
C GLU A 45 10.36 1.12 -14.67
N LEU A 46 9.17 1.67 -14.47
CA LEU A 46 8.70 2.84 -15.21
C LEU A 46 9.47 4.11 -14.79
N ALA A 47 9.75 4.30 -13.50
CA ALA A 47 10.51 5.43 -12.98
C ALA A 47 11.94 5.46 -13.54
N LEU A 48 12.63 4.32 -13.56
CA LEU A 48 13.96 4.22 -14.18
C LEU A 48 13.95 4.64 -15.66
N LYS A 49 12.94 4.23 -16.41
CA LYS A 49 12.79 4.61 -17.83
C LYS A 49 12.52 6.10 -17.99
N VAL A 50 11.67 6.67 -17.15
CA VAL A 50 11.35 8.10 -17.17
C VAL A 50 12.59 8.93 -16.83
N GLU A 51 13.28 8.59 -15.74
CA GLU A 51 14.50 9.28 -15.32
C GLU A 51 15.61 9.18 -16.36
N GLN A 52 15.75 8.03 -17.03
CA GLN A 52 16.76 7.83 -18.08
C GLN A 52 16.46 8.62 -19.36
N VAL A 53 15.20 8.68 -19.79
CA VAL A 53 14.82 9.30 -21.08
C VAL A 53 14.62 10.81 -20.97
N HIS A 54 14.28 11.29 -19.78
CA HIS A 54 13.95 12.68 -19.52
C HIS A 54 14.90 13.33 -18.52
N ASP A 55 16.14 12.86 -18.38
CA ASP A 55 17.13 13.44 -17.46
C ASP A 55 17.36 14.95 -17.67
N ASP A 56 17.29 15.40 -18.91
CA ASP A 56 17.41 16.79 -19.33
C ASP A 56 16.16 17.65 -19.05
N HIS A 57 15.03 17.02 -18.69
CA HIS A 57 13.75 17.72 -18.52
C HIS A 57 13.63 18.30 -17.11
N ALA A 58 13.31 19.59 -17.00
CA ALA A 58 13.26 20.31 -15.72
C ALA A 58 12.28 19.67 -14.70
N ASP A 59 11.16 19.13 -15.17
CA ASP A 59 10.16 18.46 -14.33
C ASP A 59 10.41 16.95 -14.11
N CYS A 60 11.55 16.41 -14.56
CA CYS A 60 11.87 15.00 -14.40
C CYS A 60 11.92 14.64 -12.89
N PRO A 61 11.23 13.56 -12.45
CA PRO A 61 11.16 13.19 -11.05
C PRO A 61 12.44 12.46 -10.61
N GLN A 62 13.57 13.17 -10.66
CA GLN A 62 14.89 12.63 -10.36
C GLN A 62 14.94 12.01 -8.96
N GLY A 63 15.44 10.77 -8.86
CA GLY A 63 15.54 10.03 -7.60
C GLY A 63 14.24 9.36 -7.14
N LEU A 64 13.20 9.33 -7.98
CA LEU A 64 11.96 8.62 -7.70
C LEU A 64 12.17 7.10 -7.70
N ALA A 65 12.95 6.57 -8.62
CA ALA A 65 13.26 5.14 -8.70
C ALA A 65 13.96 4.63 -7.44
N GLU A 66 14.93 5.38 -6.92
CA GLU A 66 15.61 5.10 -5.65
C GLU A 66 14.61 5.11 -4.49
N HIS A 67 13.79 6.17 -4.39
CA HIS A 67 12.75 6.27 -3.36
C HIS A 67 11.77 5.08 -3.38
N LEU A 68 11.31 4.69 -4.57
CA LEU A 68 10.39 3.56 -4.73
C LEU A 68 11.05 2.23 -4.37
N HIS A 69 12.36 2.09 -4.60
CA HIS A 69 13.12 0.92 -4.19
C HIS A 69 13.18 0.81 -2.66
N ASP A 70 13.49 1.92 -1.98
CA ASP A 70 13.50 1.98 -0.51
C ASP A 70 12.10 1.66 0.06
N MET A 71 11.05 2.26 -0.52
CA MET A 71 9.67 1.95 -0.14
C MET A 71 9.33 0.46 -0.29
N LEU A 72 9.79 -0.19 -1.37
CA LEU A 72 9.58 -1.62 -1.57
C LEU A 72 10.29 -2.45 -0.49
N GLN A 73 11.53 -2.13 -0.14
CA GLN A 73 12.25 -2.86 0.90
C GLN A 73 11.58 -2.73 2.26
N GLU A 74 11.24 -1.51 2.66
CA GLU A 74 10.61 -1.25 3.95
C GLU A 74 9.21 -1.87 4.03
N LEU A 75 8.39 -1.71 2.99
CA LEU A 75 7.05 -2.28 2.96
C LEU A 75 7.08 -3.82 2.92
N GLU A 76 8.02 -4.43 2.18
CA GLU A 76 8.18 -5.89 2.19
C GLU A 76 8.60 -6.40 3.58
N SER A 77 9.55 -5.72 4.22
CA SER A 77 9.98 -6.04 5.59
C SER A 77 8.81 -5.94 6.58
N HIS A 78 8.03 -4.87 6.49
CA HIS A 78 6.80 -4.64 7.25
C HIS A 78 5.78 -5.78 7.05
N MET A 79 5.32 -5.99 5.81
CA MET A 79 4.33 -7.01 5.45
C MET A 79 4.77 -8.41 5.86
N ARG A 80 6.07 -8.72 5.81
CA ARG A 80 6.59 -10.01 6.27
C ARG A 80 6.45 -10.21 7.77
N LYS A 81 6.63 -9.17 8.61
CA LYS A 81 6.41 -9.28 10.06
C LYS A 81 4.94 -9.57 10.34
N GLU A 82 4.06 -9.00 9.54
CA GLU A 82 2.64 -9.24 9.67
C GLU A 82 2.27 -10.67 9.25
N GLU A 83 2.64 -11.05 8.03
CA GLU A 83 2.39 -12.36 7.44
C GLU A 83 2.94 -13.52 8.29
N GLN A 84 4.15 -13.37 8.82
CA GLN A 84 4.85 -14.47 9.49
C GLN A 84 4.61 -14.52 11.00
N VAL A 85 4.20 -13.41 11.62
CA VAL A 85 4.11 -13.29 13.08
C VAL A 85 2.76 -12.75 13.52
N LEU A 86 2.41 -11.52 13.12
CA LEU A 86 1.24 -10.84 13.69
C LEU A 86 -0.08 -11.49 13.24
N PHE A 87 -0.28 -11.71 11.95
CA PHE A 87 -1.50 -12.29 11.42
C PHE A 87 -1.74 -13.73 11.90
N PRO A 88 -0.74 -14.63 11.96
CA PRO A 88 -0.92 -15.93 12.60
C PRO A 88 -1.32 -15.82 14.08
N LEU A 89 -0.73 -14.89 14.83
CA LEU A 89 -1.08 -14.66 16.22
C LEU A 89 -2.56 -14.18 16.36
N ILE A 90 -2.98 -13.25 15.52
CA ILE A 90 -4.35 -12.72 15.51
C ILE A 90 -5.36 -13.83 15.15
N THR A 91 -5.11 -14.56 14.07
CA THR A 91 -6.03 -15.60 13.57
C THR A 91 -6.15 -16.82 14.48
N GLN A 92 -5.15 -17.07 15.33
CA GLN A 92 -5.21 -18.07 16.41
C GLN A 92 -5.98 -17.58 17.66
N GLY A 93 -6.62 -16.40 17.60
CA GLY A 93 -7.35 -15.81 18.72
C GLY A 93 -6.46 -15.25 19.81
N ARG A 94 -5.17 -15.07 19.55
CA ARG A 94 -4.20 -14.49 20.49
C ARG A 94 -3.98 -12.99 20.28
N GLY A 95 -4.87 -12.35 19.50
CA GLY A 95 -4.88 -10.90 19.27
C GLY A 95 -4.75 -10.03 20.53
N PRO A 96 -5.39 -10.36 21.68
CA PRO A 96 -5.23 -9.59 22.92
C PRO A 96 -3.79 -9.52 23.45
N GLN A 97 -2.90 -10.45 23.03
CA GLN A 97 -1.48 -10.48 23.39
C GLN A 97 -0.61 -9.66 22.43
N ALA A 98 -1.18 -9.12 21.34
CA ALA A 98 -0.44 -8.50 20.24
C ALA A 98 -0.19 -6.99 20.39
N GLY A 99 -0.44 -6.41 21.57
CA GLY A 99 -0.36 -4.95 21.79
C GLY A 99 1.00 -4.33 21.43
N ALA A 100 2.10 -4.96 21.86
CA ALA A 100 3.44 -4.47 21.53
C ALA A 100 3.76 -4.61 20.03
N PRO A 101 3.57 -5.77 19.37
CA PRO A 101 3.70 -5.88 17.92
C PRO A 101 2.86 -4.86 17.12
N ILE A 102 1.59 -4.67 17.49
CA ILE A 102 0.70 -3.70 16.83
C ILE A 102 1.21 -2.26 16.98
N THR A 103 1.83 -1.94 18.12
CA THR A 103 2.44 -0.60 18.32
C THR A 103 3.59 -0.38 17.33
N VAL A 104 4.41 -1.39 17.10
CA VAL A 104 5.50 -1.32 16.12
C VAL A 104 4.95 -1.18 14.69
N MET A 105 3.94 -1.96 14.31
CA MET A 105 3.33 -1.84 12.96
C MET A 105 2.74 -0.45 12.73
N ARG A 106 2.11 0.15 13.74
CA ARG A 106 1.61 1.54 13.66
C ARG A 106 2.71 2.58 13.47
N MET A 107 3.85 2.42 14.14
CA MET A 107 5.00 3.30 13.94
C MET A 107 5.54 3.18 12.51
N GLU A 108 5.56 1.97 11.95
CA GLU A 108 5.99 1.74 10.56
C GLU A 108 4.95 2.27 9.55
N HIS A 109 3.66 2.22 9.87
CA HIS A 109 2.61 2.89 9.09
C HIS A 109 2.83 4.40 8.99
N ASP A 110 3.24 5.06 10.08
CA ASP A 110 3.58 6.47 10.06
C ASP A 110 4.79 6.75 9.16
N GLN A 111 5.80 5.87 9.17
CA GLN A 111 6.96 5.97 8.26
C GLN A 111 6.56 5.78 6.79
N HIS A 112 5.63 4.86 6.49
CA HIS A 112 5.09 4.70 5.14
C HIS A 112 4.27 5.92 4.70
N ALA A 113 3.55 6.57 5.61
CA ALA A 113 2.87 7.82 5.32
C ALA A 113 3.86 8.94 4.96
N ASP A 114 4.98 9.06 5.69
CA ASP A 114 6.06 10.00 5.37
C ASP A 114 6.70 9.71 4.01
N ALA A 115 6.87 8.43 3.66
CA ALA A 115 7.37 8.02 2.36
C ALA A 115 6.42 8.43 1.22
N LEU A 116 5.10 8.37 1.42
CA LEU A 116 4.11 8.88 0.46
C LEU A 116 4.19 10.41 0.30
N VAL A 117 4.46 11.14 1.38
CA VAL A 117 4.69 12.61 1.30
C VAL A 117 5.95 12.92 0.49
N ARG A 118 7.02 12.15 0.65
CA ARG A 118 8.23 12.31 -0.18
C ARG A 118 7.96 11.99 -1.64
N LEU A 119 7.19 10.95 -1.92
CA LEU A 119 6.75 10.60 -3.28
C LEU A 119 5.99 11.75 -3.94
N ASP A 120 5.05 12.39 -3.22
CA ASP A 120 4.34 13.57 -3.73
C ASP A 120 5.30 14.72 -4.06
N ARG A 121 6.32 14.97 -3.22
CA ARG A 121 7.29 16.03 -3.47
C ARG A 121 8.12 15.76 -4.73
N LEU A 122 8.59 14.52 -4.91
CA LEU A 122 9.38 14.12 -6.09
C LEU A 122 8.58 14.19 -7.39
N THR A 123 7.26 14.04 -7.31
CA THR A 123 6.37 13.96 -8.49
C THR A 123 5.55 15.22 -8.72
N GLY A 124 5.79 16.28 -7.94
CA GLY A 124 4.96 17.49 -7.99
C GLY A 124 3.48 17.22 -7.68
N GLY A 125 3.20 16.24 -6.82
CA GLY A 125 1.84 15.79 -6.47
C GLY A 125 1.20 14.91 -7.54
N LEU A 126 2.00 14.13 -8.28
CA LEU A 126 1.56 13.31 -9.41
C LEU A 126 0.84 14.14 -10.49
N ASN A 127 1.32 15.37 -10.72
CA ASN A 127 0.86 16.24 -11.79
C ASN A 127 1.78 16.08 -12.99
N LEU A 128 1.24 15.62 -14.12
CA LEU A 128 2.04 15.40 -15.33
C LEU A 128 2.47 16.74 -15.95
N PRO A 129 3.75 16.88 -16.35
CA PRO A 129 4.19 18.05 -17.09
C PRO A 129 3.63 18.07 -18.52
N ALA A 130 3.65 19.24 -19.15
CA ALA A 130 3.26 19.38 -20.54
C ALA A 130 4.16 18.53 -21.44
N GLY A 131 3.57 17.70 -22.30
CA GLY A 131 4.33 16.82 -23.21
C GLY A 131 4.86 15.53 -22.56
N ALA A 132 4.40 15.16 -21.36
CA ALA A 132 4.70 13.88 -20.75
C ALA A 132 4.41 12.71 -21.71
N CYS A 133 5.36 11.79 -21.82
CA CYS A 133 5.20 10.62 -22.69
C CYS A 133 4.28 9.57 -22.04
N GLY A 134 3.84 8.58 -22.83
CA GLY A 134 2.93 7.54 -22.33
C GLY A 134 3.49 6.72 -21.15
N THR A 135 4.81 6.53 -21.08
CA THR A 135 5.47 5.85 -19.94
C THR A 135 5.34 6.65 -18.65
N TRP A 136 5.50 7.98 -18.73
CA TRP A 136 5.38 8.88 -17.58
C TRP A 136 3.92 8.96 -17.12
N THR A 137 2.98 9.09 -18.05
CA THR A 137 1.54 9.02 -17.73
C THR A 137 1.21 7.72 -16.99
N ARG A 138 1.64 6.59 -17.53
CA ARG A 138 1.42 5.28 -16.90
C ARG A 138 2.06 5.19 -15.52
N LEU A 139 3.29 5.69 -15.34
CA LEU A 139 3.95 5.72 -14.04
C LEU A 139 3.07 6.46 -13.01
N TYR A 140 2.58 7.66 -13.35
CA TYR A 140 1.82 8.47 -12.39
C TYR A 140 0.44 7.88 -12.10
N ASP A 141 -0.18 7.21 -13.07
CA ASP A 141 -1.43 6.47 -12.84
C ASP A 141 -1.22 5.28 -11.89
N GLU A 142 -0.13 4.53 -12.06
CA GLU A 142 0.19 3.43 -11.15
C GLU A 142 0.55 3.93 -9.75
N LEU A 143 1.31 5.01 -9.63
CA LEU A 143 1.62 5.62 -8.33
C LEU A 143 0.39 6.16 -7.61
N ARG A 144 -0.58 6.72 -8.36
CA ARG A 144 -1.86 7.17 -7.79
C ARG A 144 -2.64 5.99 -7.22
N THR A 145 -2.70 4.89 -7.95
CA THR A 145 -3.38 3.67 -7.53
C THR A 145 -2.69 3.05 -6.32
N PHE A 146 -1.37 2.89 -6.35
CA PHE A 146 -0.57 2.38 -5.24
C PHE A 146 -0.75 3.22 -3.97
N LYS A 147 -0.66 4.56 -4.09
CA LYS A 147 -0.84 5.47 -2.96
C LYS A 147 -2.22 5.31 -2.31
N GLN A 148 -3.27 5.25 -3.13
CA GLN A 148 -4.63 5.06 -2.62
C GLN A 148 -4.78 3.70 -1.94
N ASP A 149 -4.28 2.63 -2.57
CA ASP A 149 -4.32 1.29 -2.01
C ASP A 149 -3.58 1.21 -0.67
N LEU A 150 -2.39 1.82 -0.54
CA LEU A 150 -1.59 1.79 0.69
C LEU A 150 -2.27 2.56 1.82
N VAL A 151 -2.89 3.70 1.52
CA VAL A 151 -3.68 4.46 2.51
C VAL A 151 -4.90 3.66 2.97
N ASP A 152 -5.59 3.01 2.04
CA ASP A 152 -6.78 2.21 2.35
C ASP A 152 -6.42 0.97 3.18
N HIS A 153 -5.31 0.32 2.82
CA HIS A 153 -4.71 -0.80 3.54
C HIS A 153 -4.40 -0.41 5.00
N ILE A 154 -3.52 0.58 5.20
CA ILE A 154 -3.10 1.03 6.54
C ILE A 154 -4.30 1.43 7.38
N ARG A 155 -5.28 2.12 6.78
CA ARG A 155 -6.50 2.50 7.48
C ARG A 155 -7.29 1.28 7.93
N LEU A 156 -7.50 0.29 7.05
CA LEU A 156 -8.24 -0.92 7.37
C LEU A 156 -7.62 -1.66 8.55
N GLU A 157 -6.30 -1.72 8.60
CA GLU A 157 -5.60 -2.36 9.70
C GLU A 157 -5.71 -1.57 11.00
N ASN A 158 -5.40 -0.27 10.94
CA ASN A 158 -5.36 0.60 12.10
C ASN A 158 -6.73 0.77 12.75
N THR A 159 -7.81 0.82 11.96
CA THR A 159 -9.16 1.13 12.44
C THR A 159 -10.05 -0.09 12.61
N VAL A 160 -9.78 -1.21 11.93
CA VAL A 160 -10.61 -2.42 12.00
C VAL A 160 -9.85 -3.61 12.54
N LEU A 161 -8.78 -4.07 11.85
CA LEU A 161 -8.10 -5.31 12.21
C LEU A 161 -7.50 -5.24 13.63
N PHE A 162 -6.66 -4.24 13.89
CA PHE A 162 -5.93 -4.13 15.15
C PHE A 162 -6.86 -3.90 16.36
N PRO A 163 -7.84 -2.97 16.31
CA PRO A 163 -8.79 -2.82 17.41
C PRO A 163 -9.59 -4.09 17.68
N ASN A 164 -10.10 -4.76 16.65
CA ASN A 164 -10.87 -6.00 16.82
C ASN A 164 -10.01 -7.14 17.38
N ALA A 165 -8.77 -7.25 16.94
CA ALA A 165 -7.81 -8.24 17.46
C ALA A 165 -7.52 -8.02 18.95
N LEU A 166 -7.27 -6.77 19.37
CA LEU A 166 -6.99 -6.43 20.77
C LEU A 166 -8.19 -6.67 21.68
N ASN A 167 -9.41 -6.46 21.18
CA ASN A 167 -10.65 -6.75 21.90
C ASN A 167 -10.98 -8.24 22.00
N GLY A 168 -10.13 -9.12 21.44
CA GLY A 168 -10.31 -10.57 21.52
C GLY A 168 -11.47 -11.08 20.68
N ARG A 169 -11.86 -10.33 19.63
CA ARG A 169 -12.91 -10.78 18.72
C ARG A 169 -12.37 -11.95 17.89
N THR A 170 -12.68 -13.17 18.29
CA THR A 170 -12.47 -14.36 17.45
C THR A 170 -13.67 -14.57 16.53
N ALA A 171 -13.42 -15.34 15.47
CA ALA A 171 -14.36 -15.76 14.41
C ALA A 171 -15.82 -15.91 14.87
#